data_AF-A0A968YZ28-F1
#
_entry.id   AF-A0A968YZ28-F1
#
_cell.length_a   1.000
_cell.length_b   1.000
_cell.length_c   1.000
_cell.angle_alpha   90.00
_cell.angle_beta   90.00
_cell.angle_gamma   90.00
#
_symmetry.space_group_name_H-M   'P 1'
#
loop_
_entity.id
_entity.type
_entity.pdbx_description
1 polymer ?
#
loop_
_entity_poly.entity_id
_entity_poly.type
_entity_poly.pdbx_seq_one_letter_code
_entity_poly.pdbx_strand_id
1 'polypeptide(L)' 'MVDRSESNPIEQATSEELAEIITELEQYRERLVSDTLAMAQRAKIMKAKALETLEPSLSQIDVQLEALRQQQATLNQ' A
#
# COMPACT_ATOMS: atom_id res chain seq x y z
N MET A 1 -27.39 22.89 -0.06
CA MET A 1 -26.24 22.78 0.85
C MET A 1 -25.89 21.30 0.91
N VAL A 2 -24.78 20.89 0.28
CA VAL A 2 -24.29 19.52 0.41
C VAL A 2 -23.17 19.60 1.43
N ASP A 3 -23.51 19.27 2.67
CA ASP A 3 -22.52 19.00 3.72
C ASP A 3 -21.81 17.70 3.32
N ARG A 4 -20.74 17.83 2.52
CA ARG A 4 -19.76 16.77 2.38
C ARG A 4 -18.96 16.83 3.67
N SER A 5 -19.48 16.18 4.70
CA SER A 5 -18.67 15.73 5.81
C SER A 5 -17.42 15.09 5.19
N GLU A 6 -16.24 15.64 5.48
CA GLU A 6 -14.95 15.11 5.08
C GLU A 6 -14.67 13.83 5.89
N SER A 7 -15.56 12.85 5.77
CA SER A 7 -15.34 11.51 6.27
C SER A 7 -14.29 10.87 5.37
N ASN A 8 -13.19 10.48 6.01
CA ASN A 8 -12.06 9.84 5.36
C ASN A 8 -12.61 8.69 4.49
N PRO A 9 -12.44 8.71 3.15
CA PRO A 9 -13.17 7.79 2.26
C PRO A 9 -12.86 6.32 2.53
N ILE A 10 -11.76 6.04 3.23
CA ILE A 10 -11.35 4.71 3.66
C ILE A 10 -12.20 4.21 4.85
N GLU A 11 -12.62 5.08 5.78
CA GLU A 11 -13.39 4.67 6.97
C GLU A 11 -14.84 4.28 6.65
N GLN A 12 -15.37 4.77 5.53
CA GLN A 12 -16.72 4.46 5.05
C GLN A 12 -16.72 3.47 3.87
N ALA A 13 -15.54 3.00 3.44
CA ALA A 13 -15.42 2.06 2.35
C ALA A 13 -16.11 0.74 2.70
N THR A 14 -16.83 0.20 1.72
CA THR A 14 -17.41 -1.14 1.77
C THR A 14 -16.32 -2.21 1.74
N SER A 15 -16.68 -3.45 2.08
CA SER A 15 -15.73 -4.57 2.05
C SER A 15 -15.13 -4.81 0.66
N GLU A 16 -15.91 -4.59 -0.40
CA GLU A 16 -15.47 -4.69 -1.80
C GLU A 16 -14.52 -3.56 -2.18
N GLU A 17 -14.84 -2.30 -1.82
CA GLU A 17 -13.94 -1.17 -2.04
C GLU A 17 -12.62 -1.33 -1.28
N LEU A 18 -12.65 -1.84 -0.03
CA LEU A 18 -11.43 -2.17 0.71
C LEU A 18 -10.63 -3.29 0.02
N ALA A 19 -11.29 -4.29 -0.58
CA ALA A 19 -10.62 -5.35 -1.33
C ALA A 19 -9.85 -4.78 -2.53
N GLU A 20 -10.48 -3.86 -3.26
CA GLU A 20 -9.87 -3.17 -4.39
C GLU A 20 -8.67 -2.33 -3.93
N ILE A 21 -8.84 -1.52 -2.87
CA ILE A 21 -7.76 -0.70 -2.32
C ILE A 21 -6.58 -1.56 -1.84
N ILE A 22 -6.84 -2.66 -1.14
CA ILE A 22 -5.81 -3.62 -0.71
C ILE A 22 -5.06 -4.16 -1.92
N THR A 23 -5.79 -4.59 -2.95
CA THR A 23 -5.21 -5.14 -4.18
C THR A 23 -4.34 -4.11 -4.90
N GLU A 24 -4.81 -2.88 -5.04
CA GLU A 24 -4.05 -1.78 -5.65
C GLU A 24 -2.77 -1.46 -4.86
N LEU A 25 -2.87 -1.46 -3.53
CA LEU A 25 -1.75 -1.14 -2.66
C LEU A 25 -0.69 -2.26 -2.67
N GLU A 26 -1.10 -3.52 -2.77
CA GLU A 26 -0.21 -4.67 -2.99
C GLU A 26 0.52 -4.57 -4.34
N GLN A 27 -0.21 -4.27 -5.42
CA GLN A 27 0.38 -4.08 -6.75
C GLN A 27 1.36 -2.90 -6.76
N TYR A 28 1.02 -1.81 -6.06
CA TYR A 28 1.90 -0.67 -5.91
C TYR A 28 3.21 -1.06 -5.20
N ARG A 29 3.11 -1.83 -4.11
CA ARG A 29 4.27 -2.35 -3.38
C ARG A 29 5.19 -3.18 -4.28
N GLU A 30 4.62 -4.09 -5.07
CA GLU A 30 5.39 -4.92 -5.99
C GLU A 30 6.08 -4.10 -7.08
N ARG A 31 5.35 -3.15 -7.68
CA ARG A 31 5.90 -2.24 -8.69
C ARG A 31 7.05 -1.42 -8.13
N LEU A 32 6.88 -0.90 -6.91
CA LEU A 32 7.91 -0.11 -6.23
C LEU A 32 9.20 -0.91 -6.03
N VAL A 33 9.11 -2.18 -5.61
CA VAL A 33 10.26 -3.08 -5.51
C VAL A 33 10.89 -3.31 -6.88
N SER A 34 10.08 -3.67 -7.88
CA SER A 34 10.54 -3.95 -9.23
C SER A 34 11.29 -2.77 -9.85
N ASP A 35 10.70 -1.56 -9.79
CA ASP A 35 11.27 -0.33 -10.33
C ASP A 35 12.57 0.04 -9.62
N THR A 36 12.59 -0.07 -8.28
CA THR A 36 13.79 0.20 -7.49
C THR A 36 14.92 -0.77 -7.83
N LEU A 37 14.62 -2.07 -7.99
CA LEU A 37 15.62 -3.06 -8.38
C LEU A 37 16.12 -2.84 -9.81
N ALA A 38 15.23 -2.48 -10.75
CA ALA A 38 15.61 -2.15 -12.12
C ALA A 38 16.51 -0.91 -12.19
N MET A 39 16.19 0.13 -11.42
CA MET A 39 17.01 1.33 -11.28
C MET A 39 18.35 1.01 -10.65
N ALA A 40 18.36 0.24 -9.56
CA ALA A 40 19.59 -0.18 -8.89
C ALA A 40 20.50 -0.98 -9.83
N GLN A 41 19.95 -1.89 -10.61
CA GLN A 41 20.70 -2.66 -11.60
C GLN A 41 21.34 -1.73 -12.65
N ARG A 42 20.59 -0.76 -13.18
CA ARG A 42 21.10 0.24 -14.14
C ARG A 42 22.20 1.10 -13.53
N ALA A 43 22.06 1.47 -12.26
CA ALA A 43 23.01 2.25 -11.50
C ALA A 43 24.17 1.43 -10.92
N LYS A 44 24.21 0.10 -11.14
CA LYS A 44 25.18 -0.84 -10.55
C LYS A 44 25.20 -0.80 -9.01
N ILE A 45 24.09 -0.44 -8.39
CA ILE A 45 23.88 -0.48 -6.95
C ILE A 45 23.56 -1.91 -6.54
N MET A 46 24.17 -2.37 -5.45
CA MET A 46 23.87 -3.70 -4.90
C MET A 46 22.41 -3.78 -4.47
N LYS A 47 21.74 -4.90 -4.80
CA LYS A 47 20.35 -5.17 -4.42
C LYS A 47 20.06 -4.91 -2.93
N ALA A 48 20.94 -5.34 -2.04
CA ALA A 48 20.79 -5.12 -0.60
C ALA A 48 20.69 -3.63 -0.26
N LYS A 49 21.52 -2.78 -0.88
CA LYS A 49 21.52 -1.34 -0.62
C LYS A 49 20.28 -0.65 -1.17
N ALA A 50 19.78 -1.10 -2.33
CA ALA A 50 18.55 -0.60 -2.91
C ALA A 50 17.31 -1.00 -2.09
N LEU A 51 17.32 -2.21 -1.51
CA LEU A 51 16.24 -2.65 -0.62
C LEU A 51 16.28 -1.93 0.72
N GLU A 52 17.46 -1.66 1.30
CA GLU A 52 17.59 -0.82 2.50
C GLU A 52 16.94 0.56 2.33
N THR A 53 17.11 1.18 1.16
CA THR A 53 16.48 2.49 0.89
C THR A 53 14.96 2.40 0.74
N LEU A 54 14.44 1.21 0.42
CA LEU A 54 13.02 0.97 0.17
C LEU A 54 12.27 0.47 1.40
N GLU A 55 12.98 -0.19 2.31
CA GLU A 55 12.47 -0.78 3.56
C GLU A 55 11.52 0.15 4.34
N PRO A 56 11.82 1.44 4.60
CA PRO A 56 10.89 2.31 5.32
C PRO A 56 9.56 2.53 4.57
N SER A 57 9.60 2.64 3.24
CA SER A 57 8.40 2.81 2.43
C SER A 57 7.59 1.51 2.35
N LEU A 58 8.26 0.36 2.21
CA LEU A 58 7.58 -0.94 2.23
C LEU A 58 6.94 -1.20 3.59
N SER A 59 7.62 -0.86 4.69
CA SER A 59 7.08 -1.01 6.03
C SER A 59 5.83 -0.15 6.25
N GLN A 60 5.81 1.09 5.75
CA GLN A 60 4.61 1.94 5.82
C GLN A 60 3.44 1.34 5.03
N ILE A 61 3.70 0.83 3.82
CA ILE A 61 2.69 0.16 3.01
C ILE A 61 2.17 -1.10 3.71
N ASP A 62 3.07 -1.91 4.29
CA ASP A 62 2.71 -3.14 5.00
C ASP A 62 1.83 -2.86 6.24
N VAL A 63 2.12 -1.79 6.98
CA VAL A 63 1.27 -1.34 8.10
C VAL A 63 -0.10 -0.88 7.61
N GLN A 64 -0.17 -0.15 6.49
CA GLN A 64 -1.44 0.28 5.89
C GLN A 64 -2.25 -0.91 5.39
N LEU A 65 -1.62 -1.88 4.72
CA LEU A 65 -2.27 -3.11 4.26
C LEU A 65 -2.86 -3.89 5.43
N GLU A 66 -2.12 -4.01 6.53
CA GLU A 66 -2.61 -4.71 7.72
C GLU A 66 -3.82 -4.00 8.33
N ALA A 67 -3.78 -2.66 8.44
CA ALA A 67 -4.93 -1.89 8.93
C ALA A 67 -6.17 -2.03 8.04
N LEU A 68 -6.00 -1.99 6.71
CA LEU A 68 -7.11 -2.15 5.75
C LEU A 68 -7.70 -3.57 5.81
N ARG A 69 -6.85 -4.59 5.94
CA ARG A 69 -7.30 -5.99 6.09
C ARG A 69 -8.06 -6.20 7.40
N GLN A 70 -7.62 -5.59 8.50
CA GLN A 70 -8.34 -5.63 9.77
C GLN A 70 -9.71 -4.94 9.68
N GLN A 71 -9.77 -3.79 9.01
CA GLN A 71 -11.02 -3.10 8.75
C GLN A 71 -11.97 -3.94 7.89
N GLN A 72 -11.47 -4.53 6.80
CA GLN A 72 -12.24 -5.41 5.92
C GLN A 72 -12.77 -6.66 6.68
N ALA A 73 -11.94 -7.27 7.52
CA ALA A 73 -12.34 -8.39 8.35
C ALA A 73 -13.44 -8.03 9.36
N THR A 74 -13.47 -6.77 9.82
CA THR A 74 -14.52 -6.27 10.71
C THR A 74 -15.85 -6.06 9.97
N LEU A 75 -15.80 -5.69 8.68
CA LEU A 75 -17.00 -5.53 7.83
C LEU A 75 -17.57 -6.87 7.33
N ASN A 76 -16.75 -7.92 7.30
CA ASN A 76 -17.14 -9.27 6.87
C ASN A 76 -17.53 -10.21 8.02
N GLN A 77 -17.54 -9.73 9.27
CA GLN A 77 -18.02 -10.47 10.45
C GLN A 77 -19.53 -10.28 10.66
#